data_AF-A0A6M7TLS5-F1
#
_entry.id   AF-A0A6M7TLS5-F1
#
_cell.length_a   1.000
_cell.length_b   1.000
_cell.length_c   1.000
_cell.angle_alpha   90.00
_cell.angle_beta   90.00
_cell.angle_gamma   90.00
#
_symmetry.space_group_name_H-M   'P 1'
#
loop_
_entity.id
_entity.type
_entity.pdbx_description
1 polymer ?
#
loop_
_entity_poly.entity_id
_entity_poly.type
_entity_poly.pdbx_seq_one_letter_code
_entity_poly.pdbx_strand_id
1 'polypeptide(L)' 'MTKWMSIETAPKDGSTVHVKRVYEGAIIYEGPAVWRTVRFGSLADPITGKTFAEVEDATGWMRIDSEHRVPEPTHWRES' A
#
# COMPACT_ATOMS: atom_id res chain seq x y z
N MET A 1 2.95 -12.50 22.47
CA MET A 1 2.67 -11.15 21.93
C MET A 1 3.55 -10.96 20.71
N THR A 2 2.96 -10.75 19.53
CA THR A 2 3.72 -10.50 18.30
C THR A 2 4.42 -9.15 18.42
N LYS A 3 5.75 -9.15 18.27
CA LYS A 3 6.58 -7.94 18.41
C LYS A 3 6.41 -7.07 17.16
N TRP A 4 6.19 -5.77 17.36
CA TRP A 4 6.24 -4.80 16.27
C TRP A 4 7.69 -4.61 15.81
N MET A 5 7.90 -4.65 14.49
CA MET A 5 9.19 -4.50 13.82
C MET A 5 9.17 -3.28 12.90
N SER A 6 10.34 -2.74 12.54
CA SER A 6 10.45 -1.65 11.55
C SER A 6 9.86 -2.09 10.21
N ILE A 7 9.11 -1.22 9.54
CA ILE A 7 8.53 -1.52 8.22
C ILE A 7 9.58 -1.92 7.17
N GLU A 8 10.83 -1.47 7.34
CA GLU A 8 11.93 -1.76 6.43
C GLU A 8 12.27 -3.25 6.37
N THR A 9 11.96 -3.99 7.44
CA THR A 9 12.21 -5.44 7.54
C THR A 9 11.00 -6.28 7.14
N ALA A 10 9.91 -5.66 6.71
CA ALA A 10 8.71 -6.38 6.31
C ALA A 10 8.92 -7.17 5.02
N PRO A 11 8.32 -8.38 4.90
CA PRO A 11 8.37 -9.14 3.67
C PRO A 11 7.67 -8.35 2.54
N LYS A 12 8.37 -8.21 1.42
CA LYS A 12 7.90 -7.52 0.21
C LYS A 12 7.53 -8.51 -0.90
N ASP A 13 7.14 -9.71 -0.52
CA ASP A 13 6.83 -10.86 -1.38
C ASP A 13 5.35 -10.96 -1.76
N GLY A 14 4.52 -10.00 -1.34
CA GLY A 14 3.08 -10.02 -1.55
C GLY A 14 2.29 -10.74 -0.45
N SER A 15 2.95 -11.18 0.63
CA SER A 15 2.25 -11.70 1.81
C SER A 15 1.48 -10.60 2.55
N THR A 16 0.33 -10.96 3.12
CA THR A 16 -0.42 -10.06 4.00
C THR A 16 0.26 -9.97 5.36
N VAL A 17 0.50 -8.75 5.81
CA VAL A 17 1.05 -8.43 7.14
C VAL A 17 0.18 -7.41 7.85
N HIS A 18 0.32 -7.29 9.16
CA HIS A 18 -0.37 -6.25 9.91
C HIS A 18 0.57 -5.06 10.07
N VAL A 19 0.17 -3.87 9.62
CA VAL A 19 1.01 -2.66 9.64
C VAL A 19 0.38 -1.56 10.48
N LYS A 20 1.21 -0.60 10.90
CA LYS A 20 0.74 0.66 11.48
C LYS A 20 1.60 1.84 11.04
N ARG A 21 0.98 3.02 10.96
CA ARG A 21 1.66 4.31 10.79
C ARG A 21 1.55 5.12 12.08
N VAL A 22 2.70 5.42 12.66
CA VAL A 22 2.83 6.37 13.78
C VAL A 22 3.31 7.70 13.22
N TYR A 23 2.62 8.79 13.56
CA TYR A 23 3.00 10.16 13.22
C TYR A 23 2.87 11.00 14.48
N GLU A 24 3.94 11.72 14.86
CA GLU A 24 3.98 12.55 16.08
C GLU A 24 3.53 11.81 17.36
N GLY A 25 3.87 10.53 17.48
CA GLY A 25 3.52 9.69 18.64
C GLY A 25 2.10 9.12 18.61
N ALA A 26 1.27 9.47 17.64
CA ALA A 26 -0.09 8.95 17.47
C ALA A 26 -0.15 7.90 16.35
N ILE A 27 -0.97 6.85 16.55
CA ILE A 27 -1.30 5.89 15.49
C ILE A 27 -2.36 6.52 14.59
N ILE A 28 -2.01 6.78 13.33
CA ILE A 28 -2.94 7.33 12.33
C ILE A 28 -3.48 6.27 11.38
N TYR A 29 -2.91 5.07 11.41
CA TYR A 29 -3.41 3.88 10.73
C TYR A 29 -2.90 2.62 11.43
N GLU A 30 -3.76 1.62 11.61
CA GLU A 30 -3.40 0.25 12.00
C GLU A 30 -4.33 -0.73 11.28
N GLY A 31 -3.78 -1.75 10.64
CA GLY A 31 -4.57 -2.75 9.94
C GLY A 31 -3.75 -3.66 9.03
N PRO A 32 -4.41 -4.63 8.37
CA PRO A 32 -3.75 -5.52 7.42
C PRO A 32 -3.36 -4.77 6.14
N ALA A 33 -2.23 -5.16 5.55
CA ALA A 33 -1.69 -4.60 4.32
C ALA A 33 -0.85 -5.61 3.54
N VAL A 34 -0.67 -5.35 2.25
CA VAL A 34 0.14 -6.15 1.32
C VAL A 34 1.08 -5.26 0.53
N TRP A 35 2.32 -5.70 0.32
CA TRP A 35 3.26 -5.01 -0.57
C TRP A 35 3.04 -5.45 -2.02
N ARG A 36 2.71 -4.52 -2.91
CA ARG A 36 2.52 -4.83 -4.34
C ARG A 36 2.73 -3.61 -5.23
N THR A 37 2.92 -3.86 -6.51
CA THR A 37 2.79 -2.84 -7.57
C THR A 37 1.34 -2.79 -8.01
N VAL A 38 0.73 -1.60 -7.95
CA VAL A 38 -0.59 -1.35 -8.51
C VAL A 38 -0.43 -0.47 -9.73
N ARG A 39 -1.06 -0.91 -10.81
CA ARG A 39 -1.14 -0.17 -12.05
C ARG A 39 -2.39 0.68 -12.01
N PHE A 40 -2.25 1.98 -11.80
CA PHE A 40 -3.37 2.90 -11.90
C PHE A 40 -3.65 3.13 -13.38
N GLY A 41 -4.73 2.53 -13.88
CA GLY A 41 -5.06 2.54 -15.30
C GLY A 41 -5.50 3.92 -15.78
N SER A 42 -5.14 4.24 -17.02
CA SER A 42 -5.59 5.43 -17.73
C SER A 42 -7.08 5.40 -18.01
N LEU A 43 -7.75 6.53 -17.81
CA LEU A 43 -8.97 6.83 -18.54
C LEU A 43 -8.59 7.14 -19.99
N ALA A 44 -8.96 6.23 -20.90
CA ALA A 44 -8.97 6.50 -22.32
C ALA A 44 -10.33 7.07 -22.70
N ASP A 45 -10.36 8.10 -23.53
CA ASP A 45 -11.59 8.54 -24.18
C ASP A 45 -12.16 7.39 -25.03
N PRO A 46 -13.36 6.86 -24.75
CA PRO A 46 -13.94 5.82 -25.58
C PRO A 46 -14.31 6.31 -26.99
N ILE A 47 -14.41 7.62 -27.21
CA ILE A 47 -14.79 8.26 -28.47
C ILE A 47 -13.56 8.63 -29.29
N THR A 48 -12.54 9.21 -28.64
CA THR A 48 -11.35 9.73 -29.36
C THR A 48 -10.13 8.82 -29.27
N GLY A 49 -10.13 7.81 -28.41
CA GLY A 49 -9.00 6.90 -28.17
C GLY A 49 -7.79 7.57 -27.52
N LYS A 50 -7.89 8.85 -27.13
CA LYS A 50 -6.81 9.58 -26.47
C LYS A 50 -6.73 9.20 -24.99
N THR A 51 -5.52 8.84 -24.56
CA THR A 51 -5.18 8.57 -23.16
C THR A 51 -4.98 9.90 -22.44
N PHE A 52 -5.73 10.19 -21.37
CA PHE A 52 -5.64 11.47 -20.65
C PHE A 52 -4.67 11.48 -19.46
N ALA A 53 -4.21 10.31 -19.01
CA ALA A 53 -3.26 10.18 -17.92
C ALA A 53 -2.26 9.06 -18.23
N GLU A 54 -0.97 9.29 -18.02
CA GLU A 54 0.04 8.23 -18.09
C GLU A 54 -0.21 7.20 -17.00
N VAL A 55 -0.04 5.93 -17.37
CA VAL A 55 -0.11 4.80 -16.43
C VAL A 55 1.15 4.82 -15.59
N GLU A 56 1.09 5.38 -14.40
CA GLU A 56 2.18 5.24 -13.43
C GLU A 56 1.97 3.97 -12.61
N ASP A 57 2.91 3.03 -12.76
CA ASP A 57 3.01 1.89 -11.86
C ASP A 57 3.49 2.38 -10.49
N ALA A 58 2.67 2.17 -9.47
CA ALA A 58 2.95 2.68 -8.13
C ALA A 58 3.14 1.51 -7.17
N THR A 59 4.40 1.20 -6.83
CA THR A 59 4.74 0.19 -5.82
C THR A 59 4.59 0.74 -4.41
N GLY A 60 3.96 -0.03 -3.51
CA GLY A 60 3.84 0.35 -2.11
C GLY A 60 2.99 -0.59 -1.28
N TRP A 61 2.75 -0.19 -0.03
CA TRP A 61 1.83 -0.87 0.87
C TRP A 61 0.38 -0.54 0.52
N MET A 62 -0.41 -1.57 0.26
CA MET A 62 -1.82 -1.47 -0.09
C MET A 62 -2.67 -2.11 1.00
N ARG A 63 -3.90 -1.63 1.16
CA ARG A 63 -4.89 -2.30 2.00
C ARG A 63 -5.23 -3.65 1.37
N ILE A 64 -5.88 -4.53 2.13
CA ILE A 64 -6.33 -5.84 1.65
C ILE A 64 -7.31 -5.76 0.47
N ASP A 65 -8.08 -4.67 0.36
CA ASP A 65 -8.92 -4.38 -0.81
C ASP A 65 -8.11 -4.18 -2.09
N SER A 66 -6.78 -3.99 -1.98
CA SER A 66 -5.84 -3.74 -3.07
C SER A 66 -6.13 -2.49 -3.91
N GLU A 67 -7.12 -1.68 -3.53
CA GLU A 67 -7.52 -0.45 -4.23
C GLU A 67 -6.91 0.77 -3.54
N HIS A 68 -6.82 0.74 -2.21
CA HIS A 68 -6.38 1.90 -1.43
C HIS A 68 -4.95 1.74 -0.93
N ARG A 69 -4.13 2.76 -1.14
CA ARG A 69 -2.82 2.85 -0.52
C ARG A 69 -2.95 2.98 0.99
N VAL A 70 -2.08 2.27 1.70
CA VAL A 70 -1.84 2.52 3.13
C VAL A 70 -0.89 3.72 3.23
N PRO A 71 -1.16 4.71 4.09
CA PRO A 71 -0.18 5.75 4.40
C PRO A 71 1.13 5.09 4.81
N GLU A 72 2.25 5.49 4.21
CA GLU A 72 3.52 4.78 4.31
C GLU A 72 3.79 4.27 5.73
N PRO A 73 3.63 2.96 6.01
CA PRO A 73 3.63 2.45 7.36
C PRO A 73 5.00 2.59 8.01
N THR A 74 5.04 2.57 9.34
CA THR A 74 6.27 2.68 10.13
C THR A 74 6.69 1.36 10.75
N HIS A 75 5.71 0.50 11.03
CA HIS A 75 5.93 -0.77 11.70
C HIS A 75 5.03 -1.84 11.10
N TRP A 76 5.45 -3.09 11.28
CA TRP A 76 4.65 -4.26 10.94
C TRP A 76 4.81 -5.36 11.99
N ARG A 77 3.92 -6.35 11.92
CA ARG A 77 4.00 -7.64 12.61
C ARG A 77 3.36 -8.71 11.72
N GLU A 78 3.71 -9.95 11.98
CA GLU A 78 2.98 -11.10 11.42
C GLU A 78 1.50 -11.01 11.82
N SER A 79 0.60 -11.26 10.86
CA SER A 79 -0.86 -11.24 11.07
C SER A 79 -1.33 -12.48 11.81
#